data_AF-A0A5B8UY84-F1
#
_entry.id   AF-A0A5B8UY84-F1
#
_cell.length_a   1.000
_cell.length_b   1.000
_cell.length_c   1.000
_cell.angle_alpha   90.00
_cell.angle_beta   90.00
_cell.angle_gamma   90.00
#
_symmetry.space_group_name_H-M   'P 1'
#
loop_
_entity.id
_entity.type
_entity.pdbx_description
1 polymer ?
#
loop_
_entity_poly.entity_id
_entity_poly.type
_entity_poly.pdbx_seq_one_letter_code
_entity_poly.pdbx_strand_id
1 'polypeptide(L)' 'MKRFKPLYLYLAGAIVAAVIFGYEVVVYHGSLDSLEIVLSAMPACILAYLAFKVHRESDDEELM' A
#
# COMPACT_ATOMS: atom_id res chain seq x y z
N MET A 1 1.51 -23.45 11.62
CA MET A 1 0.55 -22.33 11.42
C MET A 1 0.93 -21.13 12.27
N LYS A 2 1.65 -20.14 11.71
CA LYS A 2 1.82 -18.78 12.29
C LYS A 2 2.85 -18.05 11.42
N ARG A 3 2.43 -17.33 10.37
CA ARG A 3 3.26 -16.26 9.76
C ARG A 3 2.53 -15.36 8.75
N PHE A 4 1.29 -14.95 9.03
CA PHE A 4 0.65 -13.82 8.31
C PHE A 4 1.11 -12.42 8.76
N LYS A 5 2.14 -12.33 9.63
CA LYS A 5 2.66 -11.05 10.14
C LYS A 5 3.07 -10.03 9.05
N PRO A 6 3.72 -10.41 7.92
CA PRO A 6 4.08 -9.44 6.90
C PRO A 6 2.88 -8.90 6.12
N LEU A 7 1.83 -9.70 5.91
CA LEU A 7 0.60 -9.26 5.24
C LEU A 7 -0.03 -8.06 5.96
N TYR A 8 -0.24 -8.18 7.27
CA TYR A 8 -0.83 -7.11 8.08
C TYR A 8 0.05 -5.86 8.13
N LEU A 9 1.37 -6.04 8.09
CA LEU A 9 2.31 -4.91 8.04
C LEU A 9 2.21 -4.15 6.71
N TYR A 10 2.14 -4.87 5.59
CA TYR A 10 1.99 -4.26 4.26
C TYR A 10 0.63 -3.58 4.09
N LEU A 11 -0.45 -4.20 4.59
CA LEU A 11 -1.79 -3.59 4.61
C LEU A 11 -1.84 -2.32 5.45
N ALA A 12 -1.32 -2.36 6.68
CA ALA A 12 -1.27 -1.20 7.55
C ALA A 12 -0.42 -0.08 6.92
N GLY A 13 0.73 -0.42 6.34
CA GLY A 13 1.58 0.53 5.62
C GLY A 13 0.88 1.15 4.40
N ALA A 14 0.16 0.35 3.61
CA ALA A 14 -0.60 0.84 2.45
C ALA A 14 -1.69 1.83 2.86
N ILE A 15 -2.42 1.55 3.95
CA ILE A 15 -3.45 2.44 4.49
C ILE A 15 -2.83 3.75 4.97
N VAL A 16 -1.73 3.70 5.72
CA VAL A 16 -1.04 4.91 6.22
C VAL A 16 -0.55 5.75 5.05
N ALA A 17 0.10 5.14 4.05
CA ALA A 17 0.56 5.84 2.86
C ALA A 17 -0.59 6.48 2.07
N ALA A 18 -1.72 5.80 1.94
CA ALA A 18 -2.90 6.34 1.27
C ALA A 18 -3.52 7.53 2.03
N VAL A 19 -3.52 7.51 3.36
CA VAL A 19 -4.00 8.64 4.19
C VAL A 19 -3.08 9.84 4.05
N ILE A 20 -1.76 9.64 4.04
CA ILE A 20 -0.78 10.71 3.81
C ILE A 20 -0.97 11.33 2.43
N PHE A 21 -1.09 10.49 1.39
CA PHE A 21 -1.39 10.96 0.04
C PHE A 21 -2.71 11.75 -0.03
N GLY A 22 -3.78 11.25 0.60
CA GLY A 22 -5.05 11.95 0.68
C GLY A 22 -4.94 13.31 1.38
N TYR A 23 -4.16 13.39 2.47
CA TYR A 23 -3.87 14.65 3.16
C TYR A 23 -3.10 15.63 2.25
N GLU A 24 -2.07 15.18 1.55
CA GLU A 24 -1.31 16.02 0.62
C GLU A 24 -2.20 16.59 -0.49
N VAL A 25 -3.05 15.75 -1.08
CA VAL A 25 -4.01 16.17 -2.12
C VAL A 25 -4.99 17.21 -1.59
N VAL A 26 -5.46 17.07 -0.35
CA VAL A 26 -6.41 18.02 0.28
C VAL A 26 -5.73 19.34 0.64
N VAL A 27 -4.53 19.29 1.22
CA VAL A 27 -3.84 20.49 1.74
C VAL A 27 -3.15 21.29 0.64
N TYR A 28 -2.53 20.61 -0.33
CA TYR A 28 -1.78 21.24 -1.41
C TYR A 28 -2.57 21.27 -2.72
N HIS A 29 -3.90 21.31 -2.64
CA HIS A 29 -4.75 21.36 -3.82
C HIS A 29 -4.31 22.52 -4.74
N GLY A 30 -4.14 22.27 -6.04
CA GLY A 30 -3.74 23.29 -7.02
C GLY A 30 -2.26 23.71 -7.03
N SER A 31 -1.42 23.17 -6.14
CA SER A 31 0.05 23.38 -6.17
C SER A 31 0.84 22.13 -6.51
N LEU A 32 0.21 20.95 -6.42
CA LEU A 32 0.82 19.67 -6.74
C LEU A 32 0.86 19.46 -8.26
N ASP A 33 2.07 19.27 -8.78
CA ASP A 33 2.27 18.82 -10.16
C ASP A 33 1.85 17.35 -10.31
N SER A 34 1.39 16.98 -11.51
CA SER A 34 0.95 15.60 -11.80
C SER A 34 2.01 14.55 -11.52
N LEU A 35 3.30 14.91 -11.63
CA LEU A 35 4.42 14.05 -11.28
C LEU A 35 4.50 13.78 -9.78
N GLU A 36 4.28 14.79 -8.95
CA GLU A 36 4.33 14.70 -7.48
C GLU A 36 3.19 13.83 -6.96
N ILE A 37 2.00 13.96 -7.57
CA ILE A 37 0.84 13.12 -7.26
C ILE A 37 1.17 11.64 -7.51
N VAL A 38 1.80 11.32 -8.64
CA VAL A 38 2.17 9.94 -8.97
C VAL A 38 3.23 9.40 -7.99
N LEU A 39 4.26 10.20 -7.71
CA LEU A 39 5.33 9.81 -6.78
C LEU A 39 4.82 9.60 -5.35
N SER A 40 3.86 10.41 -4.90
CA SER A 40 3.26 10.29 -3.57
C SER A 40 2.28 9.10 -3.47
N ALA A 41 1.62 8.72 -4.56
CA ALA A 41 0.75 7.54 -4.61
C ALA A 41 1.53 6.21 -4.70
N MET A 42 2.75 6.21 -5.27
CA MET A 42 3.54 5.00 -5.50
C MET A 42 3.76 4.11 -4.26
N PRO A 43 4.13 4.64 -3.08
CA PRO A 43 4.32 3.84 -1.87
C PRO A 43 3.08 3.06 -1.46
N ALA A 44 1.89 3.69 -1.55
CA ALA A 44 0.63 3.04 -1.21
C ALA A 44 0.35 1.87 -2.16
N CYS A 45 0.57 2.07 -3.47
CA CYS A 45 0.40 1.04 -4.49
C CYS A 45 1.39 -0.13 -4.31
N ILE A 46 2.66 0.16 -4.01
CA ILE A 46 3.69 -0.87 -3.80
C ILE A 46 3.34 -1.73 -2.57
N LEU A 47 2.95 -1.09 -1.46
CA LEU A 47 2.60 -1.81 -0.23
C LEU A 47 1.32 -2.65 -0.41
N ALA A 48 0.33 -2.12 -1.14
CA ALA A 48 -0.88 -2.88 -1.48
C ALA A 48 -0.55 -4.08 -2.38
N TYR A 49 0.34 -3.93 -3.37
CA TYR A 49 0.79 -5.03 -4.21
C TYR A 49 1.54 -6.11 -3.41
N LEU A 50 2.44 -5.71 -2.51
CA LEU A 50 3.15 -6.65 -1.63
C LEU A 50 2.20 -7.39 -0.70
N ALA A 51 1.19 -6.70 -0.16
CA ALA A 51 0.13 -7.34 0.62
C ALA A 51 -0.61 -8.39 -0.21
N PHE A 52 -1.03 -8.03 -1.43
CA PHE A 52 -1.71 -8.95 -2.34
C PHE A 52 -0.85 -10.18 -2.68
N LYS A 53 0.43 -9.97 -2.99
CA LYS A 53 1.37 -11.06 -3.30
C LYS A 53 1.52 -12.02 -2.12
N VAL A 54 1.74 -11.51 -0.91
CA VAL A 54 1.88 -12.35 0.29
C VAL A 54 0.59 -13.12 0.59
N HIS A 55 -0.56 -12.49 0.37
CA HIS A 55 -1.85 -13.19 0.53
C HIS A 55 -1.97 -14.36 -0.44
N ARG A 56 -1.64 -14.14 -1.72
CA ARG A 56 -1.67 -15.21 -2.73
C ARG A 56 -0.69 -16.34 -2.45
N GLU A 57 0.52 -16.02 -2.02
CA GLU A 57 1.52 -17.03 -1.63
C GLU A 57 1.04 -17.88 -0.45
N SER A 58 0.26 -17.30 0.46
CA SER A 58 -0.31 -18.03 1.59
C SER A 58 -1.46 -18.96 1.17
N ASP A 59 -2.28 -18.54 0.20
CA ASP A 59 -3.36 -19.36 -0.33
C ASP A 59 -2.83 -20.55 -1.15
N ASP A 60 -1.73 -20.36 -1.90
CA ASP A 60 -1.07 -21.42 -2.67
C ASP A 60 -0.37 -22.45 -1.76
N GLU A 61 0.13 -22.03 -0.59
CA GLU A 61 0.74 -22.93 0.41
C GLU A 61 -0.31 -23.76 1.17
N GLU A 62 -1.55 -23.28 1.29
CA GLU A 62 -2.68 -24.04 1.86
C GLU A 62 -3.27 -25.09 0.89
N LEU A 63 -2.99 -24.97 -0.40
CA LEU A 63 -3.44 -25.89 -1.46
C LEU A 63 -2.45 -27.04 -1.76
N MET A 64 -1.25 -27.04 -1.17
CA MET A 64 -0.26 -28.13 -1.24
C MET A 64 -0.29 -29.04 -0.01
#